data_AF-A0A7J8ZGW2-F1
#
_entry.id   AF-A0A7J8ZGW2-F1
#
_cell.length_a   1.000
_cell.length_b   1.000
_cell.length_c   1.000
_cell.angle_alpha   90.00
_cell.angle_beta   90.00
_cell.angle_gamma   90.00
#
_symmetry.space_group_name_H-M   'P 1'
#
loop_
_entity.id
_entity.type
_entity.pdbx_description
1 polymer ?
#
loop_
_entity_poly.entity_id
_entity_poly.type
_entity_poly.pdbx_seq_one_letter_code
_entity_poly.pdbx_strand_id
1 'polypeptide(L)'
;MKFGTPEAVDYVRSLTDVGAMTRLLHECIAYQRALDVDLDTLLSQRTDLDKSLNNLQRSADVLDIVKAESDHMLSNITSTCHLADQVSRKVRELDLAQSRVNSTLLRIDAIVERGNCIDGVKSALDAEDYESATNYVRTFLEIDNKFKDSGSDQREQLLASKKQLEGIVKKKLMAAVDQRDHATILRFIKLYSPLGLEEEGLQVYVGYLKKVIGMRSRLEYENLVELMEQSNGQNQNNQVNFVGCLTNLFKDIVLAVEENDEILRTLCGEDGVVYAIFELQEECDSRGSLILKKYMEFRKLAKLSSEINSQNKNLLTVGAPEGPNPREIELYLEEILSLMQLGEDYTQYMVSKIKGMTTVDPDLVPRATKAFRTGSFSKVAQDITGFYVILEGFFMVENVRKAIGIDELVPDSLTTSMVDDVFYVLQSCLRRAISTSNISSVVAVLSGASSLLNNEYYEALQLKVREPNLGPKLFLGGVGVQKTGTEIATALNNIDLSSEYVLKLKHEIEEQCAEVSC
;
A
#
# COMPACT_ATOMS: atom_id res chain seq x y z
N MET A 1 -93.33 -57.38 43.48
CA MET A 1 -93.28 -57.15 44.95
C MET A 1 -91.83 -57.11 45.42
N LYS A 2 -91.48 -56.38 46.49
CA LYS A 2 -90.20 -56.64 47.17
C LYS A 2 -90.39 -57.87 48.06
N PHE A 3 -90.03 -59.04 47.56
CA PHE A 3 -90.12 -60.28 48.32
C PHE A 3 -89.17 -60.21 49.52
N GLY A 4 -89.66 -60.56 50.71
CA GLY A 4 -88.89 -60.50 51.97
C GLY A 4 -89.20 -59.32 52.91
N THR A 5 -90.14 -58.43 52.57
CA THR A 5 -90.68 -57.42 53.51
C THR A 5 -91.95 -57.95 54.22
N PRO A 6 -92.28 -57.46 55.44
CA PRO A 6 -93.50 -57.87 56.15
C PRO A 6 -94.79 -57.61 55.35
N GLU A 7 -94.79 -56.57 54.51
CA GLU A 7 -95.89 -56.22 53.59
C GLU A 7 -96.17 -57.32 52.55
N ALA A 8 -95.14 -58.05 52.12
CA ALA A 8 -95.29 -59.17 51.19
C ALA A 8 -95.99 -60.37 51.86
N VAL A 9 -95.74 -60.59 53.15
CA VAL A 9 -96.34 -61.69 53.94
C VAL A 9 -97.82 -61.43 54.20
N ASP A 10 -98.21 -60.18 54.47
CA ASP A 10 -99.62 -59.81 54.67
C ASP A 10 -100.42 -59.87 53.37
N TYR A 11 -99.80 -59.54 52.22
CA TYR A 11 -100.44 -59.72 50.92
C TYR A 11 -100.66 -61.21 50.59
N VAL A 12 -99.69 -62.09 50.86
CA VAL A 12 -99.83 -63.55 50.72
C VAL A 12 -101.03 -64.08 51.53
N ARG A 13 -101.26 -63.53 52.74
CA ARG A 13 -102.38 -63.93 53.61
C ARG A 13 -103.75 -63.45 53.13
N SER A 14 -103.81 -62.38 52.32
CA SER A 14 -105.08 -61.80 51.82
C SER A 14 -105.53 -62.38 50.47
N LEU A 15 -104.72 -63.24 49.85
CA LEU A 15 -105.04 -63.85 48.57
C LEU A 15 -105.94 -65.07 48.74
N THR A 16 -107.13 -65.01 48.14
CA THR A 16 -108.11 -66.10 48.09
C THR A 16 -108.31 -66.64 46.67
N ASP A 17 -107.61 -66.07 45.67
CA ASP A 17 -107.61 -66.50 44.28
C ASP A 17 -106.37 -67.35 43.92
N VAL A 18 -106.61 -68.53 43.37
CA VAL A 18 -105.58 -69.53 43.01
C VAL A 18 -104.69 -69.03 41.85
N GLY A 19 -105.25 -68.21 40.94
CA GLY A 19 -104.49 -67.62 39.83
C GLY A 19 -103.47 -66.59 40.30
N ALA A 20 -103.86 -65.72 41.25
CA ALA A 20 -102.96 -64.75 41.85
C ALA A 20 -101.87 -65.40 42.72
N MET A 21 -102.19 -66.48 43.46
CA MET A 21 -101.21 -67.27 44.23
C MET A 21 -100.13 -67.89 43.34
N THR A 22 -100.52 -68.52 42.23
CA THR A 22 -99.55 -69.14 41.31
C THR A 22 -98.67 -68.10 40.61
N ARG A 23 -99.19 -66.92 40.27
CA ARG A 23 -98.38 -65.83 39.70
C ARG A 23 -97.32 -65.32 40.68
N LEU A 24 -97.70 -65.12 41.95
CA LEU A 24 -96.76 -64.71 43.00
C LEU A 24 -95.73 -65.78 43.32
N LEU A 25 -96.10 -67.06 43.28
CA LEU A 25 -95.16 -68.16 43.43
C LEU A 25 -94.10 -68.13 42.32
N HIS A 26 -94.50 -67.93 41.06
CA HIS A 26 -93.55 -67.81 39.94
C HIS A 26 -92.66 -66.56 40.07
N GLU A 27 -93.23 -65.43 40.50
CA GLU A 27 -92.47 -64.19 40.74
C GLU A 27 -91.47 -64.37 41.91
N CYS A 28 -91.85 -65.10 42.96
CA CYS A 28 -90.98 -65.45 44.09
C CYS A 28 -89.88 -66.43 43.69
N ILE A 29 -90.19 -67.45 42.89
CA ILE A 29 -89.19 -68.41 42.37
C ILE A 29 -88.20 -67.68 41.44
N ALA A 30 -88.68 -66.77 40.59
CA ALA A 30 -87.82 -65.96 39.74
C ALA A 30 -86.90 -65.05 40.56
N TYR A 31 -87.43 -64.43 41.62
CA TYR A 31 -86.64 -63.62 42.55
C TYR A 31 -85.60 -64.45 43.32
N GLN A 32 -85.96 -65.65 43.78
CA GLN A 32 -85.04 -66.56 44.46
C GLN A 32 -83.90 -67.01 43.51
N ARG A 33 -84.22 -67.37 42.27
CA ARG A 33 -83.20 -67.71 41.27
C ARG A 33 -82.28 -66.53 40.93
N ALA A 34 -82.81 -65.30 40.88
CA ALA A 34 -81.98 -64.12 40.67
C ALA A 34 -81.02 -63.89 41.86
N LEU A 35 -81.52 -64.03 43.09
CA LEU A 35 -80.70 -63.99 44.31
C LEU A 35 -79.63 -65.07 44.35
N ASP A 36 -79.95 -66.30 43.94
CA ASP A 36 -78.98 -67.39 43.90
C ASP A 36 -77.87 -67.10 42.89
N VAL A 37 -78.19 -66.53 41.72
CA VAL A 37 -77.21 -66.11 40.70
C VAL A 37 -76.33 -64.96 41.21
N ASP A 38 -76.93 -63.97 41.90
CA ASP A 38 -76.19 -62.87 42.51
C ASP A 38 -75.27 -63.37 43.65
N LEU A 39 -75.72 -64.35 44.42
CA LEU A 39 -74.92 -64.98 45.47
C LEU A 39 -73.76 -65.78 44.87
N ASP A 40 -74.00 -66.59 43.84
CA ASP A 40 -72.97 -67.37 43.16
C ASP A 40 -71.92 -66.46 42.50
N THR A 41 -72.34 -65.34 41.91
CA THR A 41 -71.40 -64.35 41.37
C THR A 41 -70.56 -63.71 42.47
N LEU A 42 -71.14 -63.30 43.60
CA LEU A 42 -70.39 -62.77 44.75
C LEU A 42 -69.45 -63.81 45.38
N LEU A 43 -69.90 -65.07 45.50
CA LEU A 43 -69.07 -66.16 46.04
C LEU A 43 -67.90 -66.48 45.11
N SER A 44 -68.09 -66.42 43.79
CA SER A 44 -67.01 -66.61 42.82
C SER A 44 -65.92 -65.53 42.94
N GLN A 45 -66.31 -64.26 43.14
CA GLN A 45 -65.38 -63.13 43.32
C GLN A 45 -64.49 -63.28 44.56
N ARG A 46 -64.97 -63.93 45.63
CA ARG A 46 -64.17 -64.17 46.84
C ARG A 46 -62.89 -64.95 46.54
N THR A 47 -62.98 -65.94 45.66
CA THR A 47 -61.81 -66.77 45.31
C THR A 47 -60.74 -65.98 44.54
N ASP A 48 -61.17 -65.04 43.70
CA ASP A 48 -60.24 -64.18 42.95
C ASP A 48 -59.67 -63.05 43.81
N LEU A 49 -60.43 -62.55 44.78
CA LEU A 49 -59.95 -61.66 45.84
C LEU A 49 -58.88 -62.34 46.71
N ASP A 50 -59.11 -63.58 47.16
CA ASP A 50 -58.14 -64.34 47.95
C ASP A 50 -56.85 -64.62 47.16
N LYS A 51 -56.94 -64.93 45.86
CA LYS A 51 -55.76 -65.03 44.99
C LYS A 51 -55.02 -63.70 44.87
N SER A 52 -55.74 -62.60 44.69
CA SER A 52 -55.16 -61.26 44.57
C SER A 52 -54.48 -60.82 45.86
N LEU A 53 -55.06 -61.14 47.03
CA LEU A 53 -54.49 -60.82 48.33
C LEU A 53 -53.23 -61.64 48.61
N ASN A 54 -53.24 -62.94 48.29
CA ASN A 54 -52.04 -63.78 48.37
C ASN A 54 -50.91 -63.31 47.43
N ASN A 55 -51.26 -62.86 46.21
CA ASN A 55 -50.29 -62.28 45.29
C ASN A 55 -49.74 -60.95 45.81
N LEU A 56 -50.58 -60.10 46.42
CA LEU A 56 -50.16 -58.86 47.04
C LEU A 56 -49.22 -59.11 48.23
N GLN A 57 -49.53 -60.10 49.07
CA GLN A 57 -48.67 -60.48 50.19
C GLN A 57 -47.31 -60.99 49.72
N ARG A 58 -47.27 -61.84 48.68
CA ARG A 58 -46.01 -62.25 48.04
C ARG A 58 -45.24 -61.07 47.45
N SER A 59 -45.94 -60.11 46.85
CA SER A 59 -45.30 -58.91 46.31
C SER A 59 -44.76 -57.98 47.40
N ALA A 60 -45.37 -57.96 48.60
CA ALA A 60 -44.90 -57.19 49.74
C ALA A 60 -43.54 -57.73 50.24
N ASP A 61 -43.39 -59.04 50.36
CA ASP A 61 -42.12 -59.66 50.74
C ASP A 61 -41.01 -59.35 49.71
N VAL A 62 -41.36 -59.37 48.41
CA VAL A 62 -40.42 -58.99 47.34
C VAL A 62 -40.08 -57.50 47.41
N LEU A 63 -41.03 -56.62 47.71
CA LEU A 63 -40.79 -55.18 47.88
C LEU A 63 -39.87 -54.89 49.06
N ASP A 64 -39.98 -55.64 50.17
CA ASP A 64 -39.07 -55.49 51.32
C ASP A 64 -37.65 -55.95 50.98
N ILE A 65 -37.50 -57.03 50.21
CA ILE A 65 -36.18 -57.47 49.70
C ILE A 65 -35.60 -56.41 48.75
N VAL A 66 -36.39 -55.92 47.80
CA VAL A 66 -35.97 -54.88 46.85
C VAL A 66 -35.59 -53.60 47.59
N LYS A 67 -36.29 -53.24 48.66
CA LYS A 67 -35.95 -52.10 49.51
C LYS A 67 -34.61 -52.32 50.21
N ALA A 68 -34.40 -53.48 50.84
CA ALA A 68 -33.13 -53.80 51.49
C ALA A 68 -31.95 -53.81 50.50
N GLU A 69 -32.14 -54.37 49.30
CA GLU A 69 -31.14 -54.36 48.23
C GLU A 69 -30.88 -52.94 47.72
N SER A 70 -31.92 -52.11 47.60
CA SER A 70 -31.79 -50.70 47.20
C SER A 70 -31.03 -49.88 48.23
N ASP A 71 -31.30 -50.08 49.53
CA ASP A 71 -30.59 -49.41 50.62
C ASP A 71 -29.11 -49.84 50.66
N HIS A 72 -28.84 -51.13 50.45
CA HIS A 72 -27.48 -51.64 50.33
C HIS A 72 -26.76 -51.07 49.10
N MET A 73 -27.44 -51.01 47.95
CA MET A 73 -26.89 -50.41 46.73
C MET A 73 -26.61 -48.91 46.92
N LEU A 74 -27.50 -48.17 47.59
CA LEU A 74 -27.29 -46.77 47.93
C LEU A 74 -26.06 -46.58 48.82
N SER A 75 -25.89 -47.43 49.84
CA SER A 75 -24.71 -47.40 50.72
C SER A 75 -23.42 -47.65 49.94
N ASN A 76 -23.41 -48.64 49.03
CA ASN A 76 -22.26 -48.94 48.19
C ASN A 76 -21.95 -47.82 47.19
N ILE A 77 -22.97 -47.25 46.56
CA ILE A 77 -22.82 -46.09 45.66
C ILE A 77 -22.26 -44.89 46.44
N THR A 78 -22.77 -44.62 47.65
CA THR A 78 -22.29 -43.51 48.49
C THR A 78 -20.83 -43.72 48.89
N SER A 79 -20.46 -44.93 49.29
CA SER A 79 -19.07 -45.29 49.62
C SER A 79 -18.15 -45.17 48.40
N THR A 80 -18.62 -45.60 47.23
CA THR A 80 -17.88 -45.49 45.96
C THR A 80 -17.70 -44.03 45.54
N CYS A 81 -18.74 -43.20 45.73
CA CYS A 81 -18.68 -41.76 45.47
C CYS A 81 -17.67 -41.07 46.38
N HIS A 82 -17.66 -41.39 47.69
CA HIS A 82 -16.66 -40.87 48.61
C HIS A 82 -15.23 -41.28 48.23
N LEU A 83 -15.03 -42.54 47.82
CA LEU A 83 -13.73 -43.00 47.36
C LEU A 83 -13.30 -42.27 46.08
N ALA A 84 -14.21 -42.13 45.11
CA ALA A 84 -13.94 -41.41 43.86
C ALA A 84 -13.59 -39.93 44.10
N ASP A 85 -14.28 -39.27 45.04
CA ASP A 85 -13.98 -37.90 45.47
C ASP A 85 -12.61 -37.78 46.11
N GLN A 86 -12.24 -38.74 46.95
CA GLN A 86 -10.93 -38.77 47.61
C GLN A 86 -9.81 -38.99 46.60
N VAL A 87 -9.99 -39.94 45.67
CA VAL A 87 -9.04 -40.19 44.58
C VAL A 87 -8.91 -38.96 43.70
N SER A 88 -10.02 -38.34 43.29
CA SER A 88 -10.01 -37.13 42.45
C SER A 88 -9.30 -35.97 43.13
N ARG A 89 -9.52 -35.77 44.44
CA ARG A 89 -8.78 -34.75 45.21
C ARG A 89 -7.28 -35.04 45.25
N LYS A 90 -6.88 -36.29 45.50
CA LYS A 90 -5.47 -36.68 45.52
C LYS A 90 -4.80 -36.54 44.16
N VAL A 91 -5.49 -36.86 43.08
CA VAL A 91 -5.01 -36.64 41.70
C VAL A 91 -4.82 -35.15 41.45
N ARG A 92 -5.78 -34.29 41.79
CA ARG A 92 -5.64 -32.83 41.63
C ARG A 92 -4.48 -32.25 42.45
N GLU A 93 -4.30 -32.71 43.69
CA GLU A 93 -3.16 -32.32 44.54
C GLU A 93 -1.83 -32.73 43.90
N LEU A 94 -1.76 -33.94 43.33
CA LEU A 94 -0.58 -34.47 42.67
C LEU A 94 -0.29 -33.73 41.36
N ASP A 95 -1.30 -33.45 40.54
CA ASP A 95 -1.16 -32.67 39.30
C ASP A 95 -0.66 -31.25 39.61
N LEU A 96 -1.18 -30.63 40.66
CA LEU A 96 -0.74 -29.30 41.09
C LEU A 96 0.69 -29.31 41.61
N ALA A 97 1.09 -30.36 42.35
CA ALA A 97 2.48 -30.55 42.77
C ALA A 97 3.39 -30.77 41.55
N GLN A 98 2.99 -31.62 40.60
CA GLN A 98 3.74 -31.89 39.37
C GLN A 98 3.90 -30.64 38.51
N SER A 99 2.84 -29.84 38.35
CA SER A 99 2.87 -28.57 37.63
C SER A 99 3.86 -27.58 38.27
N ARG A 100 3.86 -27.48 39.61
CA ARG A 100 4.81 -26.63 40.34
C ARG A 100 6.25 -27.12 40.21
N VAL A 101 6.48 -28.43 40.25
CA VAL A 101 7.81 -29.02 40.03
C VAL A 101 8.30 -28.72 38.63
N ASN A 102 7.48 -28.92 37.59
CA ASN A 102 7.84 -28.61 36.21
C ASN A 102 8.15 -27.11 36.03
N SER A 103 7.34 -26.22 36.62
CA SER A 103 7.63 -24.78 36.58
C SER A 103 8.93 -24.42 37.30
N THR A 104 9.29 -25.15 38.35
CA THR A 104 10.53 -24.92 39.10
C THR A 104 11.74 -25.43 38.31
N LEU A 105 11.62 -26.59 37.66
CA LEU A 105 12.65 -27.13 36.77
C LEU A 105 12.96 -26.16 35.62
N LEU A 106 11.93 -25.68 34.92
CA LEU A 106 12.12 -24.71 33.84
C LEU A 106 12.80 -23.41 34.32
N ARG A 107 12.54 -22.98 35.56
CA ARG A 107 13.22 -21.83 36.17
C ARG A 107 14.69 -22.13 36.50
N ILE A 108 14.99 -23.34 36.99
CA ILE A 108 16.37 -23.75 37.26
C ILE A 108 17.16 -23.83 35.95
N ASP A 109 16.59 -24.45 34.91
CA ASP A 109 17.19 -24.53 33.58
C ASP A 109 17.48 -23.12 33.04
N ALA A 110 16.53 -22.19 33.17
CA ALA A 110 16.72 -20.79 32.79
C ALA A 110 17.86 -20.10 33.57
N ILE A 111 18.02 -20.37 34.87
CA ILE A 111 19.12 -19.82 35.69
C ILE A 111 20.48 -20.39 35.25
N VAL A 112 20.54 -21.68 34.96
CA VAL A 112 21.76 -22.34 34.47
C VAL A 112 22.15 -21.79 33.10
N GLU A 113 21.19 -21.70 32.17
CA GLU A 113 21.41 -21.09 30.86
C GLU A 113 21.84 -19.62 30.97
N ARG A 114 21.29 -18.87 31.93
CA ARG A 114 21.69 -17.48 32.22
C ARG A 114 23.16 -17.40 32.63
N GLY A 115 23.60 -18.28 33.54
CA GLY A 115 25.00 -18.40 33.94
C GLY A 115 25.91 -18.73 32.76
N ASN A 116 25.53 -19.72 31.96
CA ASN A 116 26.26 -20.12 30.75
C ASN A 116 26.35 -18.97 29.73
N CYS A 117 25.30 -18.16 29.56
CA CYS A 117 25.32 -16.99 28.69
C CYS A 117 26.30 -15.92 29.21
N ILE A 118 26.35 -15.67 30.52
CA ILE A 118 27.29 -14.69 31.10
C ILE A 118 28.73 -15.14 30.91
N ASP A 119 29.03 -16.41 31.20
CA ASP A 119 30.37 -16.97 31.03
C ASP A 119 30.76 -17.06 29.55
N GLY A 120 29.80 -17.42 28.69
CA GLY A 120 29.94 -17.43 27.24
C GLY A 120 30.23 -16.03 26.67
N VAL A 121 29.53 -14.98 27.13
CA VAL A 121 29.79 -13.59 26.72
C VAL A 121 31.17 -13.15 27.17
N LYS A 122 31.58 -13.42 28.42
CA LYS A 122 32.93 -13.06 28.92
C LYS A 122 34.02 -13.76 28.10
N SER A 123 33.89 -15.07 27.90
CA SER A 123 34.86 -15.84 27.10
C SER A 123 34.91 -15.38 25.65
N ALA A 124 33.76 -15.02 25.06
CA ALA A 124 33.71 -14.52 23.68
C ALA A 124 34.27 -13.10 23.55
N LEU A 125 34.09 -12.25 24.57
CA LEU A 125 34.73 -10.94 24.65
C LEU A 125 36.26 -11.06 24.75
N ASP A 126 36.77 -12.00 25.54
CA ASP A 126 38.21 -12.27 25.66
C ASP A 126 38.81 -12.84 24.36
N ALA A 127 38.03 -13.63 23.62
CA ALA A 127 38.42 -14.20 22.33
C ALA A 127 38.22 -13.24 21.13
N GLU A 128 37.70 -12.04 21.36
CA GLU A 128 37.26 -11.08 20.32
C GLU A 128 36.22 -11.65 19.32
N ASP A 129 35.48 -12.71 19.70
CA ASP A 129 34.40 -13.28 18.88
C ASP A 129 33.06 -12.62 19.21
N TYR A 130 32.78 -11.51 18.53
CA TYR A 130 31.57 -10.72 18.75
C TYR A 130 30.29 -11.39 18.25
N GLU A 131 30.35 -12.33 17.30
CA GLU A 131 29.17 -13.03 16.78
C GLU A 131 28.61 -13.99 17.82
N SER A 132 29.48 -14.81 18.39
CA SER A 132 29.13 -15.71 19.49
C SER A 132 28.65 -14.94 20.71
N ALA A 133 29.34 -13.85 21.09
CA ALA A 133 28.93 -12.98 22.19
C ALA A 133 27.51 -12.43 21.98
N THR A 134 27.21 -11.99 20.76
CA THR A 134 25.90 -11.44 20.39
C THR A 134 24.78 -12.48 20.45
N ASN A 135 25.06 -13.72 20.02
CA ASN A 135 24.11 -14.83 20.14
C ASN A 135 23.80 -15.16 21.61
N TYR A 136 24.81 -15.19 22.49
CA TYR A 136 24.59 -15.39 23.93
C TYR A 136 23.80 -14.25 24.59
N VAL A 137 23.96 -13.01 24.12
CA VAL A 137 23.13 -11.88 24.57
C VAL A 137 21.69 -12.05 24.09
N ARG A 138 21.46 -12.49 22.83
CA ARG A 138 20.10 -12.74 22.31
C ARG A 138 19.37 -13.80 23.12
N THR A 139 19.99 -14.97 23.32
CA THR A 139 19.40 -16.06 24.11
C THR A 139 19.08 -15.61 25.53
N PHE A 140 19.96 -14.82 26.14
CA PHE A 140 19.70 -14.23 27.45
C PHE A 140 18.47 -13.31 27.45
N LEU A 141 18.34 -12.41 26.46
CA LEU A 141 17.21 -11.48 26.39
C LEU A 141 15.88 -12.22 26.21
N GLU A 142 15.86 -13.31 25.44
CA GLU A 142 14.70 -14.19 25.29
C GLU A 142 14.34 -14.90 26.60
N ILE A 143 15.34 -15.35 27.36
CA ILE A 143 15.15 -15.97 28.68
C ILE A 143 14.66 -14.95 29.71
N ASP A 144 15.24 -13.74 29.74
CA ASP A 144 14.85 -12.66 30.66
C ASP A 144 13.40 -12.20 30.41
N ASN A 145 12.97 -12.16 29.14
CA ASN A 145 11.58 -11.85 28.80
C ASN A 145 10.59 -12.89 29.35
N LYS A 146 10.97 -14.18 29.37
CA LYS A 146 10.15 -15.27 29.91
C LYS A 146 10.20 -15.36 31.44
N PHE A 147 11.32 -15.00 32.07
CA PHE A 147 11.56 -15.16 33.51
C PHE A 147 12.17 -13.92 34.19
N LYS A 148 11.40 -12.83 34.26
CA LYS A 148 11.84 -11.52 34.79
C LYS A 148 12.27 -11.50 36.27
N ASP A 149 11.79 -12.45 37.08
CA ASP A 149 11.91 -12.39 38.55
C ASP A 149 13.18 -13.06 39.13
N SER A 150 14.06 -13.62 38.29
CA SER A 150 15.19 -14.44 38.75
C SER A 150 16.53 -13.70 38.66
N GLY A 151 16.97 -13.15 39.80
CA GLY A 151 18.36 -12.72 40.05
C GLY A 151 18.78 -11.35 39.50
N SER A 152 18.66 -10.31 40.34
CA SER A 152 19.12 -8.94 40.01
C SER A 152 20.60 -8.90 39.61
N ASP A 153 21.45 -9.62 40.34
CA ASP A 153 22.91 -9.55 40.15
C ASP A 153 23.38 -10.14 38.83
N GLN A 154 22.82 -11.27 38.39
CA GLN A 154 23.11 -11.87 37.09
C GLN A 154 22.60 -11.00 35.94
N ARG A 155 21.48 -10.30 36.17
CA ARG A 155 20.91 -9.36 35.21
C ARG A 155 21.77 -8.11 35.07
N GLU A 156 22.24 -7.55 36.17
CA GLU A 156 23.14 -6.39 36.17
C GLU A 156 24.48 -6.72 35.53
N GLN A 157 25.07 -7.88 35.83
CA GLN A 157 26.32 -8.31 35.22
C GLN A 157 26.19 -8.48 33.70
N LEU A 158 25.10 -9.08 33.21
CA LEU A 158 24.93 -9.23 31.77
C LEU A 158 24.59 -7.91 31.09
N LEU A 159 23.81 -7.02 31.71
CA LEU A 159 23.58 -5.68 31.17
C LEU A 159 24.88 -4.87 31.09
N ALA A 160 25.79 -5.04 32.06
CA ALA A 160 27.12 -4.44 32.01
C ALA A 160 27.97 -5.01 30.86
N SER A 161 28.00 -6.35 30.70
CA SER A 161 28.70 -7.01 29.59
C SER A 161 28.09 -6.66 28.23
N LYS A 162 26.76 -6.55 28.14
CA LYS A 162 26.04 -6.07 26.95
C LYS A 162 26.49 -4.66 26.60
N LYS A 163 26.49 -3.73 27.57
CA LYS A 163 26.91 -2.34 27.35
C LYS A 163 28.38 -2.23 26.93
N GLN A 164 29.25 -3.10 27.44
CA GLN A 164 30.64 -3.19 27.00
C GLN A 164 30.74 -3.69 25.55
N LEU A 165 30.01 -4.75 25.20
CA LEU A 165 29.93 -5.27 23.83
C LEU A 165 29.40 -4.20 22.86
N GLU A 166 28.31 -3.52 23.20
CA GLU A 166 27.74 -2.39 22.44
C GLU A 166 28.79 -1.30 22.22
N GLY A 167 29.54 -0.92 23.27
CA GLY A 167 30.59 0.10 23.16
C GLY A 167 31.73 -0.31 22.23
N ILE A 168 32.15 -1.58 22.26
CA ILE A 168 33.21 -2.11 21.39
C ILE A 168 32.72 -2.19 19.93
N VAL A 169 31.52 -2.72 19.72
CA VAL A 169 30.90 -2.85 18.39
C VAL A 169 30.68 -1.48 17.77
N LYS A 170 30.18 -0.48 18.52
CA LYS A 170 30.04 0.91 18.05
C LYS A 170 31.38 1.50 17.61
N LYS A 171 32.44 1.34 18.42
CA LYS A 171 33.78 1.84 18.08
C LYS A 171 34.37 1.15 16.84
N LYS A 172 34.27 -0.19 16.75
CA LYS A 172 34.77 -0.94 15.59
C LYS A 172 33.96 -0.64 14.32
N LEU A 173 32.64 -0.44 14.44
CA LEU A 173 31.79 -0.01 13.33
C LEU A 173 32.16 1.40 12.83
N MET A 174 32.34 2.37 13.73
CA MET A 174 32.78 3.72 13.34
C MET A 174 34.14 3.69 12.63
N ALA A 175 35.10 2.92 13.16
CA ALA A 175 36.40 2.75 12.50
C ALA A 175 36.28 2.08 11.12
N ALA A 176 35.40 1.10 10.97
CA ALA A 176 35.14 0.45 9.68
C ALA A 176 34.46 1.40 8.68
N VAL A 177 33.55 2.25 9.15
CA VAL A 177 32.92 3.32 8.34
C VAL A 177 33.96 4.32 7.86
N ASP A 178 34.92 4.70 8.70
CA ASP A 178 36.02 5.59 8.33
C ASP A 178 36.99 4.93 7.32
N GLN A 179 37.26 3.62 7.48
CA GLN A 179 38.07 2.82 6.55
C GLN A 179 37.32 2.38 5.29
N ARG A 180 35.99 2.56 5.24
CA ARG A 180 35.08 2.21 4.14
C ARG A 180 35.08 0.73 3.76
N ASP A 181 35.34 -0.16 4.72
CA ASP A 181 35.27 -1.60 4.47
C ASP A 181 33.82 -2.09 4.53
N HIS A 182 33.21 -2.21 3.35
CA HIS A 182 31.83 -2.67 3.20
C HIS A 182 31.58 -4.04 3.84
N ALA A 183 32.52 -4.99 3.71
CA ALA A 183 32.34 -6.34 4.23
C ALA A 183 32.29 -6.36 5.76
N THR A 184 33.19 -5.60 6.39
CA THR A 184 33.26 -5.46 7.84
C THR A 184 32.06 -4.68 8.39
N ILE A 185 31.61 -3.64 7.70
CA ILE A 185 30.40 -2.87 8.06
C ILE A 185 29.16 -3.78 8.06
N LEU A 186 28.95 -4.56 7.00
CA LEU A 186 27.84 -5.50 6.91
C LEU A 186 27.87 -6.55 8.03
N ARG A 187 29.07 -7.07 8.36
CA ARG A 187 29.26 -8.03 9.45
C ARG A 187 28.83 -7.43 10.79
N PHE A 188 29.27 -6.21 11.11
CA PHE A 188 28.92 -5.57 12.38
C PHE A 188 27.46 -5.13 12.45
N ILE A 189 26.85 -4.68 11.36
CA ILE A 189 25.44 -4.27 11.33
C ILE A 189 24.50 -5.44 11.59
N LYS A 190 24.82 -6.64 11.07
CA LYS A 190 24.06 -7.86 11.38
C LYS A 190 24.06 -8.20 12.87
N LEU A 191 25.01 -7.68 13.65
CA LEU A 191 25.04 -7.85 15.11
C LEU A 191 24.08 -6.90 15.85
N TYR A 192 23.60 -5.80 15.22
CA TYR A 192 22.72 -4.83 15.89
C TYR A 192 21.30 -5.34 16.14
N SER A 193 20.72 -6.14 15.22
CA SER A 193 19.38 -6.72 15.42
C SER A 193 19.31 -7.63 16.66
N PRO A 194 20.23 -8.59 16.83
CA PRO A 194 20.28 -9.40 18.05
C PRO A 194 20.54 -8.63 19.36
N LEU A 195 21.20 -7.48 19.27
CA LEU A 195 21.49 -6.59 20.41
C LEU A 195 20.28 -5.71 20.79
N GLY A 196 19.24 -5.66 19.94
CA GLY A 196 18.07 -4.79 20.12
C GLY A 196 18.39 -3.31 19.90
N LEU A 197 19.40 -3.01 19.07
CA LEU A 197 19.82 -1.65 18.70
C LEU A 197 19.52 -1.36 17.22
N GLU A 198 18.37 -1.83 16.74
CA GLU A 198 18.00 -1.79 15.33
C GLU A 198 17.95 -0.36 14.77
N GLU A 199 17.35 0.58 15.51
CA GLU A 199 17.24 1.99 15.09
C GLU A 199 18.59 2.70 14.98
N GLU A 200 19.49 2.48 15.95
CA GLU A 200 20.83 3.08 15.91
C GLU A 200 21.69 2.48 14.80
N GLY A 201 21.57 1.16 14.59
CA GLY A 201 22.27 0.46 13.50
C GLY A 201 21.84 0.97 12.13
N LEU A 202 20.53 1.18 11.96
CA LEU A 202 19.94 1.76 10.75
C LEU A 202 20.49 3.17 10.48
N GLN A 203 20.50 4.05 11.49
CA GLN A 203 21.00 5.42 11.35
C GLN A 203 22.49 5.46 10.93
N VAL A 204 23.33 4.63 11.55
CA VAL A 204 24.77 4.58 11.22
C VAL A 204 24.98 4.06 9.80
N TYR A 205 24.20 3.03 9.40
CA TYR A 205 24.33 2.44 8.08
C TYR A 205 23.83 3.35 6.96
N VAL A 206 22.66 3.95 7.13
CA VAL A 206 22.11 4.93 6.18
C VAL A 206 23.04 6.14 6.10
N GLY A 207 23.61 6.59 7.22
CA GLY A 207 24.65 7.62 7.25
C GLY A 207 25.92 7.24 6.49
N TYR A 208 26.32 5.96 6.49
CA TYR A 208 27.42 5.46 5.67
C TYR A 208 27.06 5.48 4.18
N LEU A 209 25.88 4.97 3.78
CA LEU A 209 25.40 5.01 2.39
C LEU A 209 25.36 6.45 1.86
N LYS A 210 24.82 7.38 2.66
CA LYS A 210 24.81 8.82 2.41
C LYS A 210 26.20 9.38 2.13
N LYS A 211 27.20 9.04 2.96
CA LYS A 211 28.60 9.45 2.73
C LYS A 211 29.21 8.86 1.46
N VAL A 212 28.91 7.61 1.12
CA VAL A 212 29.43 6.94 -0.08
C VAL A 212 28.87 7.61 -1.34
N ILE A 213 27.55 7.79 -1.41
CA ILE A 213 26.86 8.44 -2.54
C ILE A 213 27.31 9.90 -2.65
N GLY A 214 27.35 10.63 -1.53
CA GLY A 214 27.79 12.02 -1.51
C GLY A 214 29.22 12.19 -2.02
N MET A 215 30.14 11.25 -1.72
CA MET A 215 31.51 11.29 -2.23
C MET A 215 31.60 10.96 -3.73
N ARG A 216 30.87 9.94 -4.22
CA ARG A 216 30.81 9.62 -5.65
C ARG A 216 30.25 10.77 -6.47
N SER A 217 29.10 11.30 -6.05
CA SER A 217 28.46 12.47 -6.68
C SER A 217 29.36 13.70 -6.72
N ARG A 218 30.20 13.89 -5.68
CA ARG A 218 31.14 15.01 -5.63
C ARG A 218 32.26 14.85 -6.64
N LEU A 219 32.82 13.64 -6.77
CA LEU A 219 33.85 13.34 -7.77
C LEU A 219 33.31 13.53 -9.19
N GLU A 220 32.09 13.06 -9.47
CA GLU A 220 31.47 13.26 -10.77
C GLU A 220 31.18 14.74 -11.06
N TYR A 221 30.72 15.48 -10.05
CA TYR A 221 30.51 16.92 -10.18
C TYR A 221 31.83 17.68 -10.40
N GLU A 222 32.90 17.33 -9.68
CA GLU A 222 34.25 17.89 -9.86
C GLU A 222 34.75 17.61 -11.28
N ASN A 223 34.63 16.37 -11.77
CA ASN A 223 34.97 16.01 -13.16
C ASN A 223 34.16 16.82 -14.17
N LEU A 224 32.86 17.03 -13.92
CA LEU A 224 32.00 17.84 -14.78
C LEU A 224 32.47 19.30 -14.83
N VAL A 225 32.79 19.88 -13.68
CA VAL A 225 33.31 21.26 -13.59
C VAL A 225 34.67 21.39 -14.27
N GLU A 226 35.57 20.42 -14.12
CA GLU A 226 36.86 20.41 -14.82
C GLU A 226 36.68 20.36 -16.35
N LEU A 227 35.76 19.53 -16.85
CA LEU A 227 35.41 19.47 -18.28
C LEU A 227 34.83 20.80 -18.78
N MET A 228 34.07 21.52 -17.95
CA MET A 228 33.57 22.87 -18.27
C MET A 228 34.71 23.89 -18.40
N GLU A 229 35.69 23.86 -17.50
CA GLU A 229 36.81 24.81 -17.52
C GLU A 229 37.79 24.55 -18.67
N GLN A 230 37.92 23.29 -19.10
CA GLN A 230 38.79 22.89 -20.21
C GLN A 230 38.17 23.15 -21.60
N SER A 231 36.84 23.20 -21.70
CA SER A 231 36.11 23.39 -22.97
C SER A 231 35.93 24.86 -23.36
N ASN A 232 37.04 25.61 -23.42
CA ASN A 232 37.06 27.03 -23.78
C ASN A 232 36.93 27.33 -25.31
N GLY A 233 36.34 26.41 -26.09
CA GLY A 233 36.13 26.55 -27.54
C GLY A 233 34.87 25.84 -28.06
N GLN A 234 34.44 26.15 -29.28
CA GLN A 234 33.15 25.86 -29.97
C GLN A 234 32.52 24.45 -29.84
N ASN A 235 33.18 23.47 -29.21
CA ASN A 235 32.66 22.13 -28.89
C ASN A 235 32.10 22.00 -27.44
N GLN A 236 31.60 23.09 -26.85
CA GLN A 236 31.06 23.11 -25.47
C GLN A 236 29.84 22.19 -25.27
N ASN A 237 29.02 21.99 -26.30
CA ASN A 237 27.75 21.28 -26.15
C ASN A 237 27.90 19.75 -26.12
N ASN A 238 28.95 19.18 -26.70
CA ASN A 238 29.08 17.71 -26.81
C ASN A 238 29.91 17.07 -25.70
N GLN A 239 30.60 17.84 -24.84
CA GLN A 239 31.51 17.29 -23.83
C GLN A 239 30.96 17.33 -22.40
N VAL A 240 30.07 18.27 -22.08
CA VAL A 240 29.52 18.42 -20.72
C VAL A 240 28.14 17.76 -20.64
N ASN A 241 28.08 16.55 -20.06
CA ASN A 241 26.84 15.77 -19.98
C ASN A 241 26.20 15.89 -18.58
N PHE A 242 25.38 16.93 -18.39
CA PHE A 242 24.61 17.11 -17.15
C PHE A 242 23.57 16.01 -16.94
N VAL A 243 22.97 15.51 -18.02
CA VAL A 243 22.01 14.39 -17.97
C VAL A 243 22.70 13.16 -17.39
N GLY A 244 23.88 12.80 -17.92
CA GLY A 244 24.65 11.64 -17.44
C GLY A 244 25.07 11.76 -15.97
N CYS A 245 25.48 12.95 -15.51
CA CYS A 245 25.81 13.16 -14.10
C CYS A 245 24.58 13.00 -13.19
N LEU A 246 23.43 13.53 -13.61
CA LEU A 246 22.18 13.34 -12.87
C LEU A 246 21.72 11.88 -12.90
N THR A 247 21.89 11.18 -14.04
CA THR A 247 21.57 9.75 -14.19
C THR A 247 22.40 8.90 -13.24
N ASN A 248 23.70 9.18 -13.15
CA ASN A 248 24.58 8.45 -12.25
C ASN A 248 24.22 8.68 -10.78
N LEU A 249 23.88 9.91 -10.39
CA LEU A 249 23.38 10.22 -9.04
C LEU A 249 22.12 9.40 -8.72
N PHE A 250 21.12 9.42 -9.59
CA PHE A 250 19.89 8.66 -9.37
C PHE A 250 20.13 7.15 -9.35
N LYS A 251 20.99 6.65 -10.24
CA LYS A 251 21.37 5.25 -10.27
C LYS A 251 22.09 4.82 -8.99
N ASP A 252 23.02 5.62 -8.49
CA ASP A 252 23.73 5.34 -7.23
C ASP A 252 22.74 5.28 -6.05
N ILE A 253 21.74 6.15 -6.02
CA ILE A 253 20.70 6.13 -4.98
C ILE A 253 19.81 4.90 -5.12
N VAL A 254 19.31 4.61 -6.33
CA VAL A 254 18.45 3.45 -6.60
C VAL A 254 19.15 2.15 -6.23
N LEU A 255 20.40 1.97 -6.70
CA LEU A 255 21.21 0.79 -6.38
C LEU A 255 21.48 0.68 -4.88
N ALA A 256 21.76 1.79 -4.20
CA ALA A 256 21.94 1.76 -2.75
C ALA A 256 20.68 1.33 -2.00
N VAL A 257 19.49 1.63 -2.49
CA VAL A 257 18.24 1.13 -1.89
C VAL A 257 17.99 -0.34 -2.28
N GLU A 258 18.28 -0.76 -3.51
CA GLU A 258 18.06 -2.13 -3.98
C GLU A 258 19.03 -3.16 -3.38
N GLU A 259 20.34 -2.90 -3.47
CA GLU A 259 21.38 -3.84 -2.99
C GLU A 259 21.30 -4.05 -1.47
N ASN A 260 20.79 -3.05 -0.74
CA ASN A 260 20.75 -3.06 0.71
C ASN A 260 19.34 -3.30 1.27
N ASP A 261 18.34 -3.61 0.42
CA ASP A 261 16.94 -3.83 0.82
C ASP A 261 16.82 -4.96 1.86
N GLU A 262 17.49 -6.10 1.63
CA GLU A 262 17.47 -7.24 2.57
C GLU A 262 18.03 -6.87 3.95
N ILE A 263 19.09 -6.06 3.98
CA ILE A 263 19.76 -5.65 5.23
C ILE A 263 18.88 -4.64 5.98
N LEU A 264 18.29 -3.68 5.27
CA LEU A 264 17.37 -2.70 5.84
C LEU A 264 16.12 -3.39 6.41
N ARG A 265 15.58 -4.39 5.71
CA ARG A 265 14.47 -5.23 6.21
C ARG A 265 14.85 -6.06 7.42
N THR A 266 16.08 -6.57 7.47
CA THR A 266 16.57 -7.33 8.63
C THR A 266 16.71 -6.45 9.88
N LEU A 267 17.01 -5.17 9.71
CA LEU A 267 17.15 -4.23 10.82
C LEU A 267 15.82 -3.72 11.35
N CYS A 268 14.97 -3.13 10.50
CA CYS A 268 13.74 -2.48 10.95
C CYS A 268 12.54 -2.79 10.04
N GLY A 269 12.54 -3.91 9.33
CA GLY A 269 11.47 -4.26 8.40
C GLY A 269 11.31 -3.22 7.28
N GLU A 270 10.07 -3.00 6.86
CA GLU A 270 9.77 -2.08 5.76
C GLU A 270 9.99 -0.61 6.15
N ASP A 271 9.77 -0.26 7.42
CA ASP A 271 10.00 1.11 7.93
C ASP A 271 11.47 1.52 7.81
N GLY A 272 12.40 0.56 7.96
CA GLY A 272 13.83 0.78 7.75
C GLY A 272 14.18 1.17 6.32
N VAL A 273 13.53 0.55 5.33
CA VAL A 273 13.74 0.88 3.91
C VAL A 273 13.21 2.28 3.62
N VAL A 274 12.05 2.63 4.15
CA VAL A 274 11.50 3.97 3.91
C VAL A 274 12.35 5.06 4.57
N TYR A 275 12.84 4.82 5.78
CA TYR A 275 13.80 5.73 6.42
C TYR A 275 15.04 5.95 5.55
N ALA A 276 15.61 4.87 4.98
CA ALA A 276 16.73 4.98 4.06
C ALA A 276 16.40 5.81 2.82
N ILE A 277 15.22 5.62 2.21
CA ILE A 277 14.78 6.42 1.05
C ILE A 277 14.68 7.91 1.40
N PHE A 278 14.13 8.28 2.56
CA PHE A 278 14.05 9.68 2.98
C PHE A 278 15.43 10.32 3.17
N GLU A 279 16.33 9.64 3.87
CA GLU A 279 17.68 10.17 4.13
C GLU A 279 18.53 10.27 2.86
N LEU A 280 18.39 9.32 1.93
CA LEU A 280 19.04 9.37 0.64
C LEU A 280 18.41 10.42 -0.29
N GLN A 281 17.12 10.68 -0.15
CA GLN A 281 16.46 11.77 -0.85
C GLN A 281 17.00 13.14 -0.44
N GLU A 282 17.45 13.33 0.80
CA GLU A 282 18.13 14.57 1.19
C GLU A 282 19.45 14.78 0.43
N GLU A 283 20.20 13.72 0.12
CA GLU A 283 21.40 13.83 -0.72
C GLU A 283 21.04 14.16 -2.16
N CYS A 284 19.96 13.56 -2.70
CA CYS A 284 19.41 13.96 -3.99
C CYS A 284 19.04 15.45 -3.99
N ASP A 285 18.37 15.92 -2.94
CA ASP A 285 17.97 17.32 -2.80
C ASP A 285 19.18 18.25 -2.76
N SER A 286 20.25 17.88 -2.05
CA SER A 286 21.47 18.68 -1.95
C SER A 286 22.25 18.68 -3.28
N ARG A 287 22.59 17.50 -3.79
CA ARG A 287 23.48 17.31 -4.95
C ARG A 287 22.76 17.54 -6.27
N GLY A 288 21.56 17.00 -6.43
CA GLY A 288 20.73 17.23 -7.61
C GLY A 288 20.41 18.71 -7.80
N SER A 289 20.06 19.43 -6.73
CA SER A 289 19.86 20.89 -6.81
C SER A 289 21.12 21.63 -7.27
N LEU A 290 22.30 21.20 -6.83
CA LEU A 290 23.57 21.82 -7.22
C LEU A 290 23.84 21.60 -8.71
N ILE A 291 23.65 20.36 -9.21
CA ILE A 291 23.82 20.01 -10.63
C ILE A 291 22.89 20.86 -11.49
N LEU A 292 21.60 20.93 -11.14
CA LEU A 292 20.61 21.70 -11.89
C LEU A 292 20.88 23.22 -11.84
N LYS A 293 21.29 23.77 -10.70
CA LYS A 293 21.72 25.18 -10.62
C LYS A 293 22.93 25.45 -11.49
N LYS A 294 23.90 24.54 -11.50
CA LYS A 294 25.10 24.70 -12.33
C LYS A 294 24.77 24.62 -13.82
N TYR A 295 23.83 23.77 -14.21
CA TYR A 295 23.29 23.71 -15.56
C TYR A 295 22.67 25.06 -15.98
N MET A 296 21.82 25.64 -15.12
CA MET A 296 21.20 26.95 -15.37
C MET A 296 22.23 28.07 -15.56
N GLU A 297 23.30 28.06 -14.76
CA GLU A 297 24.43 29.00 -14.88
C GLU A 297 25.22 28.80 -16.17
N PHE A 298 25.54 27.54 -16.51
CA PHE A 298 26.33 27.19 -17.69
C PHE A 298 25.63 27.60 -18.98
N ARG A 299 24.34 27.26 -19.11
CA ARG A 299 23.50 27.63 -20.25
C ARG A 299 22.99 29.07 -20.19
N LYS A 300 23.22 29.78 -19.08
CA LYS A 300 22.78 31.17 -18.86
C LYS A 300 21.28 31.37 -19.15
N LEU A 301 20.44 30.39 -18.75
CA LEU A 301 19.02 30.36 -19.08
C LEU A 301 18.27 31.63 -18.63
N ALA A 302 18.69 32.22 -17.51
CA ALA A 302 18.13 33.47 -17.02
C ALA A 302 18.36 34.66 -17.97
N LYS A 303 19.53 34.73 -18.63
CA LYS A 303 19.83 35.78 -19.62
C LYS A 303 19.01 35.56 -20.88
N LEU A 304 19.00 34.32 -21.39
CA LEU A 304 18.25 33.93 -22.57
C LEU A 304 16.75 34.21 -22.41
N SER A 305 16.17 33.83 -21.27
CA SER A 305 14.78 34.13 -20.92
C SER A 305 14.50 35.63 -20.81
N SER A 306 15.43 36.41 -20.23
CA SER A 306 15.29 37.87 -20.17
C SER A 306 15.33 38.52 -21.56
N GLU A 307 16.22 38.05 -22.44
CA GLU A 307 16.33 38.51 -23.82
C GLU A 307 15.03 38.24 -24.58
N ILE A 308 14.51 37.01 -24.52
CA ILE A 308 13.22 36.62 -25.11
C ILE A 308 12.07 37.48 -24.60
N ASN A 309 11.97 37.66 -23.28
CA ASN A 309 10.92 38.47 -22.68
C ASN A 309 11.02 39.96 -23.07
N SER A 310 12.24 40.47 -23.27
CA SER A 310 12.46 41.84 -23.75
C SER A 310 12.07 41.99 -25.22
N GLN A 311 12.32 40.98 -26.06
CA GLN A 311 11.90 40.96 -27.46
C GLN A 311 10.39 40.90 -27.60
N ASN A 312 9.72 40.06 -26.81
CA ASN A 312 8.25 40.01 -26.79
C ASN A 312 7.61 41.35 -26.40
N LYS A 313 8.27 42.16 -25.55
CA LYS A 313 7.79 43.53 -25.23
C LYS A 313 8.07 44.56 -26.32
N ASN A 314 9.06 44.32 -27.19
CA ASN A 314 9.54 45.26 -28.20
C ASN A 314 9.03 44.98 -29.62
N LEU A 315 8.08 44.04 -29.80
CA LEU A 315 7.40 43.69 -31.06
C LEU A 315 6.71 44.87 -31.78
N LEU A 316 6.65 46.06 -31.17
CA LEU A 316 6.11 47.29 -31.77
C LEU A 316 7.16 48.15 -32.50
N THR A 317 8.42 47.72 -32.57
CA THR A 317 9.52 48.51 -33.17
C THR A 317 10.11 47.79 -34.38
N VAL A 318 9.93 48.36 -35.56
CA VAL A 318 10.51 47.88 -36.83
C VAL A 318 12.04 47.93 -36.74
N GLY A 319 12.69 46.76 -36.83
CA GLY A 319 14.16 46.61 -36.72
C GLY A 319 14.65 45.89 -35.45
N ALA A 320 13.87 44.97 -34.88
CA ALA A 320 14.31 44.16 -33.74
C ALA A 320 15.58 43.34 -34.08
N PRO A 321 16.54 43.21 -33.15
CA PRO A 321 17.73 42.38 -33.35
C PRO A 321 17.31 40.92 -33.59
N GLU A 322 18.02 40.23 -34.49
CA GLU A 322 17.85 38.78 -34.70
C GLU A 322 17.80 38.08 -33.34
N GLY A 323 16.71 37.36 -33.10
CA GLY A 323 16.51 36.57 -31.89
C GLY A 323 17.63 35.56 -31.66
N PRO A 324 17.74 35.03 -30.43
CA PRO A 324 18.63 33.90 -30.17
C PRO A 324 18.41 32.78 -31.20
N ASN A 325 19.50 32.18 -31.66
CA ASN A 325 19.48 31.22 -32.77
C ASN A 325 18.48 30.07 -32.46
N PRO A 326 17.44 29.85 -33.30
CA PRO A 326 16.41 28.84 -33.04
C PRO A 326 16.95 27.42 -32.84
N ARG A 327 18.06 27.09 -33.51
CA ARG A 327 18.76 25.79 -33.37
C ARG A 327 19.39 25.59 -31.99
N GLU A 328 19.85 26.66 -31.36
CA GLU A 328 20.45 26.59 -30.02
C GLU A 328 19.37 26.39 -28.97
N ILE A 329 18.21 27.04 -29.16
CA ILE A 329 17.05 26.89 -28.28
C ILE A 329 16.50 25.46 -28.36
N GLU A 330 16.39 24.88 -29.56
CA GLU A 330 15.96 23.50 -29.74
C GLU A 330 16.86 22.50 -28.96
N LEU A 331 18.18 22.70 -29.03
CA LEU A 331 19.13 21.88 -28.27
C LEU A 331 18.93 22.02 -26.74
N TYR A 332 18.69 23.24 -26.25
CA TYR A 332 18.39 23.45 -24.83
C TYR A 332 17.04 22.88 -24.42
N LEU A 333 16.03 22.90 -25.29
CA LEU A 333 14.74 22.27 -25.04
C LEU A 333 14.89 20.75 -24.88
N GLU A 334 15.66 20.09 -25.75
CA GLU A 334 15.92 18.65 -25.63
C GLU A 334 16.72 18.28 -24.37
N GLU A 335 17.72 19.08 -24.00
CA GLU A 335 18.48 18.87 -22.76
C GLU A 335 17.59 19.04 -21.52
N ILE A 336 16.79 20.12 -21.46
CA ILE A 336 15.87 20.38 -20.37
C ILE A 336 14.82 19.27 -20.28
N LEU A 337 14.30 18.81 -21.42
CA LEU A 337 13.35 17.71 -21.48
C LEU A 337 13.94 16.44 -20.86
N SER A 338 15.16 16.08 -21.26
CA SER A 338 15.87 14.90 -20.76
C SER A 338 16.11 14.98 -19.24
N LEU A 339 16.46 16.16 -18.72
CA LEU A 339 16.65 16.40 -17.28
C LEU A 339 15.33 16.29 -16.50
N MET A 340 14.23 16.82 -17.05
CA MET A 340 12.91 16.76 -16.41
C MET A 340 12.35 15.35 -16.38
N GLN A 341 12.41 14.62 -17.50
CA GLN A 341 11.98 13.22 -17.58
C GLN A 341 12.74 12.35 -16.58
N LEU A 342 14.06 12.48 -16.55
CA LEU A 342 14.90 11.73 -15.63
C LEU A 342 14.55 12.01 -14.16
N GLY A 343 14.25 13.26 -13.82
CA GLY A 343 13.82 13.64 -12.47
C GLY A 343 12.44 13.09 -12.08
N GLU A 344 11.51 13.05 -13.03
CA GLU A 344 10.18 12.47 -12.82
C GLU A 344 10.26 10.95 -12.70
N ASP A 345 10.97 10.26 -13.60
CA ASP A 345 11.17 8.81 -13.58
C ASP A 345 11.74 8.35 -12.24
N TYR A 346 12.76 9.06 -11.73
CA TYR A 346 13.33 8.82 -10.41
C TYR A 346 12.29 8.98 -9.29
N THR A 347 11.51 10.07 -9.33
CA THR A 347 10.49 10.36 -8.31
C THR A 347 9.39 9.31 -8.33
N GLN A 348 8.92 8.92 -9.51
CA GLN A 348 7.90 7.89 -9.70
C GLN A 348 8.39 6.52 -9.23
N TYR A 349 9.62 6.14 -9.58
CA TYR A 349 10.22 4.89 -9.12
C TYR A 349 10.29 4.83 -7.59
N MET A 350 10.81 5.89 -6.94
CA MET A 350 10.93 5.93 -5.48
C MET A 350 9.57 5.89 -4.78
N VAL A 351 8.61 6.68 -5.27
CA VAL A 351 7.24 6.69 -4.72
C VAL A 351 6.55 5.34 -4.95
N SER A 352 6.75 4.70 -6.11
CA SER A 352 6.22 3.37 -6.40
C SER A 352 6.79 2.31 -5.46
N LYS A 353 8.10 2.38 -5.19
CA LYS A 353 8.77 1.48 -4.24
C LYS A 353 8.20 1.61 -2.82
N ILE A 354 7.93 2.83 -2.35
CA ILE A 354 7.28 3.06 -1.05
C ILE A 354 5.83 2.55 -1.06
N LYS A 355 5.07 2.78 -2.15
CA LYS A 355 3.69 2.27 -2.29
C LYS A 355 3.59 0.75 -2.30
N GLY A 356 4.63 0.05 -2.78
CA GLY A 356 4.69 -1.41 -2.79
C GLY A 356 4.86 -2.06 -1.42
N MET A 357 5.10 -1.27 -0.36
CA MET A 357 5.32 -1.77 1.01
C MET A 357 3.98 -1.84 1.77
N THR A 358 3.55 -3.05 2.10
CA THR A 358 2.22 -3.35 2.66
C THR A 358 2.11 -3.20 4.18
N THR A 359 3.23 -3.13 4.91
CA THR A 359 3.24 -3.08 6.39
C THR A 359 3.46 -1.69 6.96
N VAL A 360 3.73 -0.70 6.10
CA VAL A 360 4.08 0.67 6.48
C VAL A 360 2.82 1.48 6.79
N ASP A 361 2.92 2.42 7.74
CA ASP A 361 1.88 3.39 8.11
C ASP A 361 1.19 4.01 6.86
N PRO A 362 -0.15 3.98 6.74
CA PRO A 362 -0.88 4.57 5.62
C PRO A 362 -0.56 6.05 5.35
N ASP A 363 -0.15 6.81 6.36
CA ASP A 363 0.20 8.23 6.22
C ASP A 363 1.62 8.47 5.68
N LEU A 364 2.43 7.42 5.55
CA LEU A 364 3.83 7.52 5.15
C LEU A 364 4.00 7.75 3.65
N VAL A 365 3.12 7.19 2.82
CA VAL A 365 3.08 7.43 1.36
C VAL A 365 2.72 8.89 1.04
N PRO A 366 1.68 9.51 1.62
CA PRO A 366 1.41 10.94 1.48
C PRO A 366 2.59 11.81 1.95
N ARG A 367 3.23 11.46 3.08
CA ARG A 367 4.37 12.20 3.61
C ARG A 367 5.59 12.12 2.68
N ALA A 368 5.88 10.93 2.15
CA ALA A 368 6.94 10.73 1.17
C ALA A 368 6.66 11.54 -0.10
N THR A 369 5.47 11.37 -0.68
CA THR A 369 5.06 12.13 -1.87
C THR A 369 5.18 13.64 -1.66
N LYS A 370 4.84 14.14 -0.47
CA LYS A 370 5.03 15.54 -0.10
C LYS A 370 6.52 15.91 0.00
N ALA A 371 7.35 15.10 0.62
CA ALA A 371 8.80 15.36 0.72
C ALA A 371 9.46 15.45 -0.66
N PHE A 372 9.22 14.48 -1.54
CA PHE A 372 9.72 14.51 -2.92
C PHE A 372 9.25 15.76 -3.69
N ARG A 373 7.97 16.16 -3.53
CA ARG A 373 7.43 17.35 -4.21
C ARG A 373 7.88 18.69 -3.63
N THR A 374 8.19 18.75 -2.33
CA THR A 374 8.56 20.00 -1.64
C THR A 374 10.07 20.15 -1.41
N GLY A 375 10.84 19.11 -1.75
CA GLY A 375 12.29 19.07 -1.67
C GLY A 375 12.98 20.16 -2.48
N SER A 376 14.26 20.40 -2.15
CA SER A 376 15.06 21.41 -2.85
C SER A 376 15.20 21.06 -4.34
N PHE A 377 15.39 19.78 -4.68
CA PHE A 377 15.54 19.36 -6.07
C PHE A 377 14.28 19.69 -6.88
N SER A 378 13.09 19.36 -6.35
CA SER A 378 11.81 19.66 -7.00
C SER A 378 11.61 21.16 -7.23
N LYS A 379 11.99 22.03 -6.27
CA LYS A 379 11.91 23.49 -6.46
C LYS A 379 12.80 23.97 -7.60
N VAL A 380 14.03 23.47 -7.67
CA VAL A 380 14.98 23.84 -8.74
C VAL A 380 14.52 23.26 -10.09
N ALA A 381 13.93 22.07 -10.11
CA ALA A 381 13.32 21.49 -11.30
C ALA A 381 12.10 22.31 -11.80
N GLN A 382 11.30 22.86 -10.88
CA GLN A 382 10.22 23.81 -11.21
C GLN A 382 10.77 25.10 -11.81
N ASP A 383 11.88 25.64 -11.30
CA ASP A 383 12.54 26.81 -11.89
C ASP A 383 13.00 26.53 -13.34
N ILE A 384 13.59 25.35 -13.59
CA ILE A 384 13.96 24.89 -14.93
C ILE A 384 12.73 24.75 -15.83
N THR A 385 11.62 24.22 -15.31
CA THR A 385 10.35 24.14 -16.03
C THR A 385 9.85 25.54 -16.42
N GLY A 386 10.03 26.53 -15.54
CA GLY A 386 9.72 27.93 -15.85
C GLY A 386 10.53 28.47 -17.02
N PHE A 387 11.83 28.16 -17.10
CA PHE A 387 12.67 28.50 -18.25
C PHE A 387 12.24 27.75 -19.52
N TYR A 388 11.92 26.46 -19.40
CA TYR A 388 11.41 25.65 -20.51
C TYR A 388 10.19 26.29 -21.16
N VAL A 389 9.16 26.67 -20.38
CA VAL A 389 7.93 27.27 -20.90
C VAL A 389 8.21 28.54 -21.72
N ILE A 390 9.16 29.36 -21.26
CA ILE A 390 9.53 30.60 -21.97
C ILE A 390 10.26 30.29 -23.29
N LEU A 391 11.18 29.32 -23.26
CA LEU A 391 11.94 28.90 -24.44
C LEU A 391 11.05 28.21 -25.47
N GLU A 392 10.18 27.30 -25.04
CA GLU A 392 9.24 26.57 -25.89
C GLU A 392 8.22 27.54 -26.51
N GLY A 393 7.71 28.50 -25.72
CA GLY A 393 6.84 29.55 -26.22
C GLY A 393 7.50 30.39 -27.31
N PHE A 394 8.74 30.85 -27.11
CA PHE A 394 9.49 31.57 -28.12
C PHE A 394 9.76 30.74 -29.37
N PHE A 395 10.23 29.50 -29.19
CA PHE A 395 10.48 28.56 -30.28
C PHE A 395 9.23 28.35 -31.13
N MET A 396 8.08 28.14 -30.48
CA MET A 396 6.80 27.94 -31.14
C MET A 396 6.38 29.16 -31.96
N VAL A 397 6.42 30.35 -31.37
CA VAL A 397 6.05 31.60 -32.04
C VAL A 397 6.94 31.87 -33.26
N GLU A 398 8.26 31.78 -33.13
CA GLU A 398 9.20 32.06 -34.21
C GLU A 398 9.08 31.04 -35.36
N ASN A 399 8.94 29.75 -35.05
CA ASN A 399 8.78 28.73 -36.09
C ASN A 399 7.43 28.84 -36.79
N VAL A 400 6.35 29.20 -36.10
CA VAL A 400 5.04 29.49 -36.74
C VAL A 400 5.13 30.71 -37.66
N ARG A 401 5.75 31.81 -37.22
CA ARG A 401 5.97 33.00 -38.08
C ARG A 401 6.79 32.64 -39.31
N LYS A 402 7.85 31.84 -39.13
CA LYS A 402 8.67 31.38 -40.23
C LYS A 402 7.89 30.51 -41.22
N ALA A 403 7.08 29.57 -40.72
CA ALA A 403 6.21 28.73 -41.53
C ALA A 403 5.21 29.57 -42.36
N ILE A 404 4.62 30.61 -41.77
CA ILE A 404 3.75 31.55 -42.48
C ILE A 404 4.53 32.34 -43.55
N GLY A 405 5.77 32.73 -43.26
CA GLY A 405 6.61 33.53 -44.15
C GLY A 405 7.18 32.78 -45.36
N ILE A 406 7.44 31.48 -45.23
CA ILE A 406 7.94 30.60 -46.31
C ILE A 406 6.82 29.86 -47.05
N ASP A 407 5.57 30.26 -46.83
CA ASP A 407 4.40 29.60 -47.38
C ASP A 407 4.47 29.44 -48.91
N GLU A 408 4.30 28.21 -49.38
CA GLU A 408 4.32 27.87 -50.80
C GLU A 408 3.05 27.14 -51.22
N LEU A 409 2.62 27.38 -52.46
CA LEU A 409 1.53 26.62 -53.07
C LEU A 409 2.03 25.20 -53.36
N VAL A 410 1.39 24.19 -52.77
CA VAL A 410 1.78 22.79 -52.98
C VAL A 410 1.32 22.35 -54.37
N PRO A 411 2.22 21.84 -55.24
CA PRO A 411 1.85 21.33 -56.56
C PRO A 411 0.79 20.23 -56.45
N ASP A 412 -0.25 20.29 -57.28
CA ASP A 412 -1.39 19.36 -57.29
C ASP A 412 -2.26 19.35 -56.02
N SER A 413 -2.03 20.27 -55.06
CA SER A 413 -2.91 20.47 -53.90
C SER A 413 -3.82 21.69 -54.06
N LEU A 414 -4.93 21.67 -53.31
CA LEU A 414 -5.87 22.78 -53.17
C LEU A 414 -5.51 23.73 -52.00
N THR A 415 -4.43 23.42 -51.27
CA THR A 415 -3.95 24.14 -50.08
C THR A 415 -2.49 24.58 -50.22
N THR A 416 -2.01 25.37 -49.26
CA THR A 416 -0.59 25.78 -49.17
C THR A 416 0.13 25.02 -48.06
N SER A 417 1.47 25.01 -48.09
CA SER A 417 2.30 24.30 -47.09
C SER A 417 2.13 24.85 -45.67
N MET A 418 1.72 26.12 -45.53
CA MET A 418 1.51 26.78 -44.23
C MET A 418 0.59 26.00 -43.28
N VAL A 419 -0.44 25.31 -43.78
CA VAL A 419 -1.33 24.53 -42.89
C VAL A 419 -0.55 23.36 -42.29
N ASP A 420 0.11 22.55 -43.11
CA ASP A 420 0.88 21.40 -42.61
C ASP A 420 2.05 21.86 -41.73
N ASP A 421 2.80 22.88 -42.14
CA ASP A 421 3.99 23.37 -41.43
C ASP A 421 3.63 23.95 -40.05
N VAL A 422 2.57 24.76 -39.95
CA VAL A 422 2.15 25.34 -38.66
C VAL A 422 1.66 24.26 -37.71
N PHE A 423 0.81 23.35 -38.18
CA PHE A 423 0.28 22.29 -37.31
C PHE A 423 1.36 21.28 -36.90
N TYR A 424 2.35 21.01 -37.74
CA TYR A 424 3.52 20.21 -37.37
C TYR A 424 4.33 20.86 -36.23
N VAL A 425 4.57 22.17 -36.29
CA VAL A 425 5.26 22.90 -35.21
C VAL A 425 4.46 22.83 -33.92
N LEU A 426 3.16 23.12 -33.96
CA LEU A 426 2.30 23.08 -32.78
C LEU A 426 2.26 21.67 -32.14
N GLN A 427 2.11 20.64 -32.97
CA GLN A 427 2.12 19.24 -32.53
C GLN A 427 3.45 18.87 -31.87
N SER A 428 4.58 19.26 -32.46
CA SER A 428 5.91 18.99 -31.92
C SER A 428 6.12 19.65 -30.55
N CYS A 429 5.76 20.94 -30.42
CA CYS A 429 5.87 21.66 -29.15
C CYS A 429 4.98 21.07 -28.05
N LEU A 430 3.74 20.69 -28.38
CA LEU A 430 2.81 20.09 -27.42
C LEU A 430 3.24 18.70 -26.99
N ARG A 431 3.76 17.88 -27.91
CA ARG A 431 4.32 16.56 -27.59
C ARG A 431 5.53 16.66 -26.65
N ARG A 432 6.43 17.63 -26.89
CA ARG A 432 7.53 17.93 -25.96
C ARG A 432 7.01 18.39 -24.60
N ALA A 433 5.99 19.25 -24.56
CA ALA A 433 5.40 19.71 -23.31
C ALA A 433 4.79 18.56 -22.48
N ILE A 434 4.13 17.61 -23.13
CA ILE A 434 3.61 16.39 -22.47
C ILE A 434 4.76 15.56 -21.94
N SER A 435 5.83 15.44 -22.71
CA SER A 435 7.02 14.69 -22.36
C SER A 435 7.76 15.27 -21.15
N THR A 436 7.48 16.50 -20.71
CA THR A 436 8.02 17.04 -19.43
C THR A 436 7.33 16.47 -18.18
N SER A 437 6.25 15.70 -18.34
CA SER A 437 5.42 15.16 -17.25
C SER A 437 4.95 16.19 -16.22
N ASN A 438 4.84 17.46 -16.64
CA ASN A 438 4.49 18.58 -15.76
C ASN A 438 3.24 19.30 -16.28
N ILE A 439 2.15 19.23 -15.51
CA ILE A 439 0.84 19.79 -15.88
C ILE A 439 0.93 21.29 -16.17
N SER A 440 1.69 22.03 -15.37
CA SER A 440 1.83 23.49 -15.54
C SER A 440 2.51 23.83 -16.87
N SER A 441 3.49 23.01 -17.28
CA SER A 441 4.18 23.15 -18.58
C SER A 441 3.22 22.91 -19.74
N VAL A 442 2.49 21.77 -19.71
CA VAL A 442 1.51 21.40 -20.73
C VAL A 442 0.44 22.48 -20.90
N VAL A 443 -0.14 22.97 -19.80
CA VAL A 443 -1.18 24.00 -19.83
C VAL A 443 -0.65 25.31 -20.41
N ALA A 444 0.58 25.71 -20.05
CA ALA A 444 1.17 26.94 -20.55
C ALA A 444 1.45 26.87 -22.06
N VAL A 445 2.03 25.77 -22.55
CA VAL A 445 2.31 25.58 -23.98
C VAL A 445 1.02 25.45 -24.78
N LEU A 446 0.01 24.74 -24.28
CA LEU A 446 -1.32 24.63 -24.89
C LEU A 446 -2.03 25.97 -24.99
N SER A 447 -1.96 26.79 -23.94
CA SER A 447 -2.50 28.15 -23.98
C SER A 447 -1.76 29.01 -25.00
N GLY A 448 -0.44 28.86 -25.12
CA GLY A 448 0.37 29.53 -26.13
C GLY A 448 -0.02 29.14 -27.56
N ALA A 449 -0.17 27.83 -27.83
CA ALA A 449 -0.61 27.30 -29.12
C ALA A 449 -2.01 27.83 -29.48
N SER A 450 -2.93 27.83 -28.52
CA SER A 450 -4.29 28.36 -28.72
C SER A 450 -4.28 29.87 -29.02
N SER A 451 -3.41 30.64 -28.36
CA SER A 451 -3.24 32.06 -28.62
C SER A 451 -2.68 32.32 -30.03
N LEU A 452 -1.67 31.56 -30.45
CA LEU A 452 -1.08 31.66 -31.79
C LEU A 452 -2.09 31.35 -32.90
N LEU A 453 -2.91 30.31 -32.70
CA LEU A 453 -3.97 29.95 -33.65
C LEU A 453 -5.03 31.04 -33.78
N ASN A 454 -5.43 31.68 -32.67
CA ASN A 454 -6.47 32.70 -32.65
C ASN A 454 -6.00 34.09 -33.10
N ASN A 455 -4.69 34.37 -33.06
CA ASN A 455 -4.12 35.67 -33.39
C ASN A 455 -3.31 35.58 -34.69
N GLU A 456 -1.99 35.33 -34.64
CA GLU A 456 -1.09 35.44 -35.78
C GLU A 456 -1.49 34.53 -36.95
N TYR A 457 -1.89 33.28 -36.66
CA TYR A 457 -2.30 32.34 -37.71
C TYR A 457 -3.62 32.75 -38.35
N TYR A 458 -4.60 33.15 -37.53
CA TYR A 458 -5.89 33.63 -38.00
C TYR A 458 -5.75 34.92 -38.82
N GLU A 459 -4.91 35.86 -38.38
CA GLU A 459 -4.60 37.08 -39.14
C GLU A 459 -3.94 36.76 -40.48
N ALA A 460 -2.99 35.81 -40.52
CA ALA A 460 -2.36 35.37 -41.76
C ALA A 460 -3.38 34.77 -42.76
N LEU A 461 -4.31 33.95 -42.27
CA LEU A 461 -5.42 33.42 -43.07
C LEU A 461 -6.36 34.55 -43.54
N GLN A 462 -6.72 35.48 -42.66
CA GLN A 462 -7.59 36.61 -43.01
C GLN A 462 -6.95 37.52 -44.05
N LEU A 463 -5.66 37.83 -43.95
CA LEU A 463 -4.94 38.67 -44.90
C LEU A 463 -4.97 38.06 -46.31
N LYS A 464 -4.87 36.74 -46.43
CA LYS A 464 -4.98 36.03 -47.72
C LYS A 464 -6.40 36.04 -48.30
N VAL A 465 -7.42 36.10 -47.45
CA VAL A 465 -8.83 36.23 -47.89
C VAL A 465 -9.17 37.68 -48.24
N ARG A 466 -8.52 38.66 -47.60
CA ARG A 466 -8.89 40.08 -47.67
C ARG A 466 -8.19 40.79 -48.82
N GLU A 467 -8.67 40.55 -50.04
CA GLU A 467 -8.27 41.32 -51.23
C GLU A 467 -9.09 42.64 -51.35
N PRO A 468 -8.46 43.82 -51.26
CA PRO A 468 -9.17 45.08 -51.49
C PRO A 468 -9.60 45.18 -52.96
N ASN A 469 -10.88 45.53 -53.18
CA ASN A 469 -11.55 45.63 -54.49
C ASN A 469 -11.82 44.29 -55.22
N LEU A 470 -12.15 43.23 -54.46
CA LEU A 470 -12.50 41.92 -55.03
C LEU A 470 -13.69 41.98 -56.01
N GLY A 471 -14.79 42.65 -55.65
CA GLY A 471 -15.98 42.77 -56.50
C GLY A 471 -15.70 43.41 -57.88
N PRO A 472 -15.07 44.60 -57.93
CA PRO A 472 -14.68 45.24 -59.20
C PRO A 472 -13.69 44.41 -60.03
N LYS A 473 -12.69 43.78 -59.41
CA LYS A 473 -11.70 42.95 -60.12
C LYS A 473 -12.36 41.73 -60.76
N LEU A 474 -13.18 40.99 -60.02
CA LEU A 474 -13.89 39.81 -60.53
C LEU A 474 -14.84 40.16 -61.69
N PHE A 475 -15.47 41.34 -61.66
CA PHE A 475 -16.40 41.79 -62.71
C PHE A 475 -15.72 42.31 -64.00
N LEU A 476 -14.48 42.80 -63.92
CA LEU A 476 -13.78 43.45 -65.05
C LEU A 476 -13.01 42.47 -65.96
N GLY A 477 -13.03 41.15 -65.69
CA GLY A 477 -12.74 40.10 -66.68
C GLY A 477 -11.30 40.06 -67.24
N GLY A 478 -10.29 40.51 -66.50
CA GLY A 478 -8.87 40.41 -66.92
C GLY A 478 -8.17 39.11 -66.50
N VAL A 479 -7.01 38.80 -67.08
CA VAL A 479 -6.18 37.61 -66.74
C VAL A 479 -5.80 37.55 -65.25
N GLY A 480 -5.72 38.70 -64.56
CA GLY A 480 -5.49 38.76 -63.11
C GLY A 480 -6.64 38.21 -62.27
N VAL A 481 -7.86 38.14 -62.81
CA VAL A 481 -9.08 37.69 -62.11
C VAL A 481 -9.03 36.22 -61.76
N GLN A 482 -8.53 35.39 -62.68
CA GLN A 482 -8.41 33.95 -62.41
C GLN A 482 -7.34 33.67 -61.35
N LYS A 483 -6.21 34.39 -61.38
CA LYS A 483 -5.15 34.25 -60.38
C LYS A 483 -5.64 34.64 -58.98
N THR A 484 -6.30 35.78 -58.84
CA THR A 484 -6.89 36.23 -57.57
C THR A 484 -8.01 35.30 -57.08
N GLY A 485 -8.84 34.78 -57.98
CA GLY A 485 -9.89 33.81 -57.63
C GLY A 485 -9.32 32.48 -57.11
N THR A 486 -8.25 31.97 -57.72
CA THR A 486 -7.55 30.77 -57.27
C THR A 486 -6.89 30.98 -55.90
N GLU A 487 -6.21 32.11 -55.69
CA GLU A 487 -5.57 32.44 -54.39
C GLU A 487 -6.58 32.49 -53.23
N ILE A 488 -7.77 33.05 -53.47
CA ILE A 488 -8.84 33.10 -52.47
C ILE A 488 -9.47 31.73 -52.24
N ALA A 489 -9.68 30.94 -53.29
CA ALA A 489 -10.16 29.57 -53.17
C ALA A 489 -9.18 28.72 -52.33
N THR A 490 -7.87 28.84 -52.59
CA THR A 490 -6.82 28.19 -51.80
C THR A 490 -6.84 28.66 -50.34
N ALA A 491 -7.02 29.97 -50.08
CA ALA A 491 -7.13 30.48 -48.72
C ALA A 491 -8.35 29.93 -47.96
N LEU A 492 -9.50 29.78 -48.63
CA LEU A 492 -10.69 29.16 -48.05
C LEU A 492 -10.48 27.66 -47.77
N ASN A 493 -9.84 26.93 -48.68
CA ASN A 493 -9.46 25.54 -48.46
C ASN A 493 -8.49 25.40 -47.28
N ASN A 494 -7.55 26.33 -47.14
CA ASN A 494 -6.66 26.37 -45.98
C ASN A 494 -7.44 26.55 -44.67
N ILE A 495 -8.45 27.43 -44.64
CA ILE A 495 -9.31 27.62 -43.45
C ILE A 495 -10.06 26.33 -43.12
N ASP A 496 -10.64 25.67 -44.13
CA ASP A 496 -11.40 24.43 -43.94
C ASP A 496 -10.49 23.31 -43.40
N LEU A 497 -9.33 23.09 -44.04
CA LEU A 497 -8.34 22.11 -43.60
C LEU A 497 -7.79 22.43 -42.21
N SER A 498 -7.56 23.70 -41.89
CA SER A 498 -7.15 24.13 -40.55
C SER A 498 -8.17 23.72 -39.50
N SER A 499 -9.47 23.82 -39.80
CA SER A 499 -10.53 23.43 -38.86
C SER A 499 -10.50 21.93 -38.56
N GLU A 500 -10.24 21.09 -39.57
CA GLU A 500 -10.03 19.67 -39.37
C GLU A 500 -8.76 19.38 -38.56
N TYR A 501 -7.68 20.11 -38.84
CA TYR A 501 -6.40 19.91 -38.17
C TYR A 501 -6.43 20.34 -36.70
N VAL A 502 -7.21 21.36 -36.32
CA VAL A 502 -7.46 21.70 -34.91
C VAL A 502 -8.12 20.51 -34.19
N LEU A 503 -9.10 19.86 -34.81
CA LEU A 503 -9.78 18.70 -34.22
C LEU A 503 -8.85 17.49 -34.11
N LYS A 504 -8.05 17.23 -35.15
CA LYS A 504 -7.04 16.15 -35.15
C LYS A 504 -5.99 16.39 -34.06
N LEU A 505 -5.44 17.60 -33.99
CA LEU A 505 -4.46 18.00 -32.98
C LEU A 505 -5.02 17.82 -31.57
N LYS A 506 -6.27 18.28 -31.32
CA LYS A 506 -6.93 18.07 -30.04
C LYS A 506 -7.00 16.59 -29.66
N HIS A 507 -7.47 15.74 -30.58
CA HIS A 507 -7.65 14.31 -30.30
C HIS A 507 -6.31 13.62 -29.98
N GLU A 508 -5.26 13.93 -30.75
CA GLU A 508 -3.94 13.36 -30.53
C GLU A 508 -3.33 13.77 -29.18
N ILE A 509 -3.51 15.03 -28.78
CA ILE A 509 -3.04 15.52 -27.48
C ILE A 509 -3.81 14.87 -26.33
N GLU A 510 -5.13 14.66 -26.47
CA GLU A 510 -5.93 13.93 -25.48
C GLU A 510 -5.46 12.47 -25.33
N GLU A 511 -5.12 11.80 -26.43
CA GLU A 511 -4.58 10.43 -26.43
C GLU A 511 -3.21 10.36 -25.75
N GLN A 512 -2.28 11.24 -26.11
CA GLN A 512 -0.94 11.28 -25.51
C GLN A 512 -0.97 11.62 -24.00
N CYS A 513 -1.87 12.51 -23.56
CA CYS A 513 -2.04 12.78 -22.14
C CYS A 513 -2.60 11.57 -21.37
N ALA A 514 -3.44 10.75 -22.01
CA ALA A 514 -3.98 9.53 -21.40
C ALA A 514 -2.90 8.44 -21.23
N GLU A 515 -2.00 8.30 -22.20
CA GLU A 515 -0.87 7.35 -22.14
C GLU A 515 0.09 7.67 -21.00
N VAL A 516 0.43 8.95 -20.78
CA VAL A 516 1.36 9.39 -19.71
C VAL A 516 0.72 9.35 -18.31
N SER A 517 -0.62 9.31 -18.24
CA SER A 517 -1.35 9.25 -16.96
C SER A 517 -1.57 7.84 -16.42
N CYS A 518 -1.33 6.80 -17.24
CA CYS A 518 -1.41 5.39 -16.85
C CYS A 518 -0.05 4.88 -16.39
#